data_AF-A0A7S0W8F2-F1
#
_entry.id   AF-A0A7S0W8F2-F1
#
_cell.length_a   1.000
_cell.length_b   1.000
_cell.length_c   1.000
_cell.angle_alpha   90.00
_cell.angle_beta   90.00
_cell.angle_gamma   90.00
#
_symmetry.space_group_name_H-M   'P 1'
#
loop_
_entity.id
_entity.type
_entity.pdbx_description
1 polymer ?
#
loop_
_entity_poly.entity_id
_entity_poly.type
_entity_poly.pdbx_seq_one_letter_code
_entity_poly.pdbx_strand_id
1 'polypeptide(L)'
;KDPDGVAVLSDILGDEDHLGDMDFKVAGTSEGITSLQMDIKIAGITEDIMTTALEQAKGGRMHILGEMGKALGEARTELGEFAPRIETISIPVDKIRDVIGSGGKVIREIVEKTGAKVDVNDD
;
A
#
# COMPACT_ATOMS: atom_id res chain seq x y z
N LYS A 1 15.26 39.92 4.87
CA LYS A 1 14.19 39.92 3.85
C LYS A 1 14.87 39.54 2.55
N ASP A 2 14.76 38.29 2.14
CA ASP A 2 15.35 37.85 0.87
C ASP A 2 14.45 38.27 -0.30
N PRO A 3 14.98 38.84 -1.40
CA PRO A 3 14.16 39.53 -2.39
C PRO A 3 13.56 38.64 -3.49
N ASP A 4 13.90 37.35 -3.56
CA ASP A 4 13.32 36.34 -4.49
C ASP A 4 13.20 34.97 -3.77
N GLY A 5 12.70 34.99 -2.53
CA GLY A 5 12.81 33.87 -1.60
C GLY A 5 11.92 32.68 -1.96
N VAL A 6 12.54 31.54 -2.27
CA VAL A 6 11.86 30.23 -2.32
C VAL A 6 11.74 29.66 -0.92
N ALA A 7 10.54 29.21 -0.54
CA ALA A 7 10.29 28.49 0.70
C ALA A 7 9.82 27.06 0.38
N VAL A 8 10.46 26.07 1.01
CA VAL A 8 10.02 24.68 0.92
C VAL A 8 9.12 24.38 2.12
N LEU A 9 7.86 24.04 1.84
CA LEU A 9 6.86 23.70 2.85
C LEU A 9 6.78 22.19 3.04
N SER A 10 6.44 21.74 4.25
CA SER A 10 6.19 20.32 4.58
C SER A 10 4.75 20.12 4.99
N ASP A 11 4.18 18.99 4.61
CA ASP A 11 2.79 18.61 4.95
C ASP A 11 1.80 19.71 4.56
N ILE A 12 1.85 20.09 3.28
CA ILE A 12 1.10 21.22 2.74
C ILE A 12 -0.41 21.02 2.86
N LEU A 13 -1.11 22.11 3.17
CA LEU A 13 -2.56 22.17 3.16
C LEU A 13 -3.10 22.35 1.74
N GLY A 14 -4.40 22.10 1.55
CA GLY A 14 -5.03 22.28 0.23
C GLY A 14 -4.91 23.70 -0.34
N ASP A 15 -4.95 24.72 0.52
CA ASP A 15 -4.77 26.13 0.10
C ASP A 15 -3.32 26.40 -0.33
N GLU A 16 -2.33 25.75 0.32
CA GLU A 16 -0.91 25.87 0.01
C GLU A 16 -0.55 25.14 -1.28
N ASP A 17 -1.19 24.00 -1.58
CA ASP A 17 -1.10 23.37 -2.91
C ASP A 17 -1.72 24.29 -3.98
N HIS A 18 -2.95 24.79 -3.74
CA HIS A 18 -3.67 25.58 -4.75
C HIS A 18 -2.94 26.88 -5.12
N LEU A 19 -2.36 27.56 -4.12
CA LEU A 19 -1.65 28.83 -4.30
C LEU A 19 -0.14 28.65 -4.50
N GLY A 20 0.39 27.45 -4.26
CA GLY A 20 1.81 27.13 -4.36
C GLY A 20 2.26 26.78 -5.78
N ASP A 21 3.57 26.77 -5.94
CA ASP A 21 4.24 26.60 -7.24
C ASP A 21 4.49 25.13 -7.63
N MET A 22 4.39 24.23 -6.65
CA MET A 22 4.72 22.82 -6.81
C MET A 22 3.98 21.97 -5.79
N ASP A 23 3.48 20.82 -6.24
CA ASP A 23 3.01 19.73 -5.39
C ASP A 23 4.03 18.57 -5.47
N PHE A 24 4.79 18.42 -4.39
CA PHE A 24 5.88 17.45 -4.28
C PHE A 24 5.53 16.33 -3.31
N LYS A 25 5.27 15.14 -3.85
CA LYS A 25 4.90 13.96 -3.05
C LYS A 25 6.04 12.95 -3.07
N VAL A 26 6.50 12.55 -1.89
CA VAL A 26 7.56 11.55 -1.72
C VAL A 26 7.13 10.54 -0.67
N ALA A 27 7.13 9.25 -1.04
CA ALA A 27 6.89 8.16 -0.10
C ALA A 27 8.08 7.18 -0.09
N GLY A 28 8.22 6.44 1.01
CA GLY A 28 9.35 5.55 1.18
C GLY A 28 9.38 4.85 2.54
N THR A 29 10.43 4.07 2.73
CA THR A 29 10.78 3.46 4.01
C THR A 29 11.83 4.32 4.73
N SER A 30 12.32 3.83 5.87
CA SER A 30 13.49 4.40 6.54
C SER A 30 14.77 4.27 5.71
N GLU A 31 14.82 3.31 4.79
CA GLU A 31 16.01 2.99 3.99
C GLU A 31 16.06 3.73 2.65
N GLY A 32 14.91 4.18 2.14
CA GLY A 32 14.88 4.82 0.83
C GLY A 32 13.51 5.31 0.38
N ILE A 33 13.50 5.90 -0.81
CA ILE A 33 12.29 6.38 -1.48
C ILE A 33 11.73 5.24 -2.33
N THR A 34 10.44 4.98 -2.22
CA THR A 34 9.72 3.97 -3.02
C THR A 34 8.91 4.61 -4.13
N SER A 35 8.40 5.83 -3.92
CA SER A 35 7.67 6.57 -4.94
C SER A 35 7.89 8.07 -4.81
N LEU A 36 7.83 8.74 -5.96
CA LEU A 36 7.96 10.18 -6.07
C LEU A 36 7.02 10.67 -7.18
N GLN A 37 6.26 11.72 -6.88
CA GLN A 37 5.42 12.41 -7.85
C GLN A 37 5.69 13.92 -7.73
N MET A 38 5.90 14.54 -8.88
CA MET A 38 6.15 15.98 -9.00
C MET A 38 5.10 16.57 -9.94
N ASP A 39 4.27 17.46 -9.41
CA ASP A 39 3.42 18.32 -10.23
C ASP A 39 3.94 19.76 -10.12
N ILE A 40 4.55 20.23 -11.21
CA ILE A 40 5.23 21.52 -11.28
C ILE A 40 4.31 22.51 -12.02
N LYS A 41 3.96 23.62 -11.37
CA LYS A 41 3.05 24.63 -11.93
C LYS A 41 3.79 25.82 -12.57
N ILE A 42 5.08 26.00 -12.27
CA ILE A 42 5.93 27.09 -12.78
C ILE A 42 7.18 26.58 -13.52
N ALA A 43 7.72 27.38 -14.44
CA ALA A 43 9.06 27.14 -14.98
C ALA A 43 10.11 27.70 -14.01
N GLY A 44 11.14 26.92 -13.65
CA GLY A 44 12.28 27.44 -12.87
C GLY A 44 12.65 26.70 -11.58
N ILE A 45 12.20 25.47 -11.37
CA ILE A 45 12.69 24.66 -10.25
C ILE A 45 14.13 24.20 -10.52
N THR A 46 15.05 24.61 -9.65
CA THR A 46 16.47 24.25 -9.73
C THR A 46 16.76 22.95 -8.98
N GLU A 47 17.89 22.32 -9.31
CA GLU A 47 18.38 21.12 -8.60
C GLU A 47 18.60 21.38 -7.10
N ASP A 48 19.01 22.59 -6.73
CA ASP A 48 19.22 22.99 -5.33
C ASP A 48 17.91 23.01 -4.53
N ILE A 49 16.82 23.52 -5.13
CA ILE A 49 15.48 23.51 -4.53
C ILE A 49 15.01 22.07 -4.36
N MET A 50 15.21 21.23 -5.38
CA MET A 50 14.84 19.80 -5.33
C MET A 50 15.61 19.04 -4.25
N THR A 51 16.90 19.29 -4.10
CA THR A 51 17.75 18.68 -3.08
C THR A 51 17.27 19.06 -1.69
N THR A 52 16.95 20.35 -1.48
CA THR A 52 16.39 20.85 -0.23
C THR A 52 15.04 20.21 0.08
N ALA A 53 14.15 20.13 -0.91
CA ALA A 53 12.84 19.49 -0.78
C ALA A 53 12.93 18.01 -0.44
N LEU A 54 13.86 17.26 -1.06
CA LEU A 54 14.09 15.86 -0.77
C LEU A 54 14.63 15.62 0.64
N GLU A 55 15.56 16.45 1.11
CA GLU A 55 16.11 16.32 2.48
C GLU A 55 15.05 16.67 3.53
N GLN A 56 14.25 17.72 3.28
CA GLN A 56 13.14 18.09 4.15
C GLN A 56 12.06 17.00 4.17
N ALA A 57 11.70 16.43 3.00
CA ALA A 57 10.76 15.32 2.90
C ALA A 57 11.27 14.05 3.60
N LYS A 58 12.59 13.78 3.59
CA LYS A 58 13.19 12.69 4.35
C LYS A 58 13.01 12.91 5.86
N GLY A 59 13.25 14.13 6.36
CA GLY A 59 13.01 14.48 7.76
C GLY A 59 11.55 14.24 8.17
N GLY A 60 10.60 14.75 7.37
CA GLY A 60 9.17 14.52 7.59
C GLY A 60 8.78 13.04 7.54
N ARG A 61 9.30 12.29 6.56
CA ARG A 61 9.05 10.85 6.43
C ARG A 61 9.52 10.09 7.67
N MET A 62 10.73 10.36 8.17
CA MET A 62 11.26 9.70 9.36
C MET A 62 10.44 10.05 10.62
N HIS A 63 9.97 11.28 10.73
CA HIS A 63 9.08 11.68 11.82
C HIS A 63 7.76 10.89 11.80
N ILE A 64 7.09 10.85 10.65
CA ILE A 64 5.80 10.13 10.48
C ILE A 64 5.98 8.63 10.72
N LEU A 65 7.02 8.01 10.14
CA LEU A 65 7.32 6.59 10.39
C LEU A 65 7.60 6.31 11.86
N GLY A 66 8.27 7.22 12.57
CA GLY A 66 8.50 7.12 14.00
C GLY A 66 7.20 7.15 14.81
N GLU A 67 6.27 8.05 14.50
CA GLU A 67 4.96 8.10 15.15
C GLU A 67 4.10 6.87 14.80
N MET A 68 4.09 6.42 13.54
CA MET A 68 3.39 5.20 13.11
C MET A 68 3.93 3.97 13.86
N GLY A 69 5.24 3.88 14.04
CA GLY A 69 5.89 2.79 14.76
C GLY A 69 5.51 2.69 16.24
N LYS A 70 5.08 3.79 16.88
CA LYS A 70 4.53 3.76 18.26
C LYS A 70 3.18 3.06 18.32
N ALA A 71 2.41 3.06 17.23
CA ALA A 71 1.12 2.40 17.15
C ALA A 71 1.24 0.93 16.70
N LEU A 72 2.09 0.66 15.69
CA LEU A 72 2.33 -0.69 15.19
C LEU A 72 3.75 -0.78 14.60
N GLY A 73 4.67 -1.38 15.35
CA GLY A 73 6.08 -1.50 14.94
C GLY A 73 6.38 -2.65 13.97
N GLU A 74 5.56 -3.70 13.98
CA GLU A 74 5.75 -4.88 13.16
C GLU A 74 4.42 -5.44 12.62
N ALA A 75 4.51 -6.25 11.57
CA ALA A 75 3.36 -6.94 11.03
C ALA A 75 2.79 -7.93 12.06
N ARG A 76 1.46 -8.03 12.14
CA ARG A 76 0.81 -9.00 13.03
C ARG A 76 1.14 -10.42 12.59
N THR A 77 1.46 -11.28 13.56
CA THR A 77 1.74 -12.71 13.33
C THR A 77 0.52 -13.50 12.88
N GLU A 78 -0.68 -13.02 13.22
CA GLU A 78 -1.93 -13.68 12.92
C GLU A 78 -2.80 -12.83 11.98
N LEU A 79 -3.48 -13.52 11.06
CA LEU A 79 -4.49 -12.92 10.21
C LEU A 79 -5.71 -12.51 11.05
N GLY A 80 -6.34 -11.39 10.69
CA GLY A 80 -7.54 -10.92 11.35
C GLY A 80 -8.67 -11.97 11.34
N GLU A 81 -9.58 -11.87 12.31
CA GLU A 81 -10.73 -12.78 12.43
C GLU A 81 -11.56 -12.86 11.15
N PHE A 82 -11.75 -11.70 10.49
CA PHE A 82 -12.54 -11.58 9.26
C PHE A 82 -11.69 -11.67 7.98
N ALA A 83 -10.39 -11.94 8.09
CA ALA A 83 -9.55 -12.11 6.91
C ALA A 83 -9.88 -13.45 6.24
N PRO A 84 -9.90 -13.52 4.89
CA PRO A 84 -10.06 -14.79 4.18
C PRO A 84 -8.98 -15.79 4.62
N ARG A 85 -9.40 -17.00 4.98
CA ARG A 85 -8.52 -18.10 5.36
C ARG A 85 -8.55 -19.19 4.29
N ILE A 86 -7.41 -19.80 4.08
CA ILE A 86 -7.28 -20.99 3.25
C ILE A 86 -7.19 -22.17 4.21
N GLU A 87 -8.18 -23.07 4.13
CA GLU A 87 -8.21 -24.31 4.88
C GLU A 87 -7.96 -25.46 3.91
N THR A 88 -7.04 -26.36 4.27
CA THR A 88 -6.73 -27.55 3.46
C THR A 88 -7.32 -28.78 4.12
N ILE A 89 -8.17 -29.49 3.39
CA ILE A 89 -8.80 -30.73 3.85
C ILE A 89 -8.33 -31.87 2.95
N SER A 90 -7.67 -32.87 3.54
CA SER A 90 -7.27 -34.07 2.81
C SER A 90 -8.42 -35.06 2.72
N ILE A 91 -8.70 -35.53 1.51
CA ILE A 91 -9.70 -36.57 1.23
C ILE A 91 -9.04 -37.76 0.52
N PRO A 92 -9.57 -38.98 0.68
CA PRO A 92 -9.14 -40.12 -0.12
C PRO A 92 -9.31 -39.84 -1.63
N VAL A 93 -8.35 -40.28 -2.44
CA VAL A 93 -8.33 -40.04 -3.90
C VAL A 93 -9.58 -40.60 -4.59
N ASP A 94 -10.13 -41.71 -4.09
CA ASP A 94 -11.37 -42.30 -4.60
C ASP A 94 -12.59 -41.40 -4.38
N LYS A 95 -12.54 -40.47 -3.41
CA LYS A 95 -13.59 -39.53 -3.06
C LYS A 95 -13.54 -38.20 -3.82
N ILE A 96 -12.48 -37.94 -4.59
CA ILE A 96 -12.37 -36.72 -5.40
C ILE A 96 -13.54 -36.59 -6.38
N ARG A 97 -13.93 -37.71 -7.03
CA ARG A 97 -15.08 -37.74 -7.94
C ARG A 97 -16.39 -37.38 -7.26
N ASP A 98 -16.57 -37.78 -6.00
CA ASP A 98 -17.78 -37.49 -5.23
C ASP A 98 -17.86 -35.99 -4.87
N VAL A 99 -16.72 -35.36 -4.53
CA VAL A 99 -16.64 -33.94 -4.16
C VAL A 99 -16.80 -33.01 -5.37
N ILE A 100 -16.19 -33.35 -6.50
CA ILE A 100 -16.38 -32.59 -7.75
C ILE A 100 -17.81 -32.80 -8.27
N GLY A 101 -18.30 -34.04 -8.22
CA GLY A 101 -19.58 -34.45 -8.80
C GLY A 101 -19.57 -34.45 -10.33
N SER A 102 -20.63 -34.99 -10.94
CA SER A 102 -20.75 -35.05 -12.40
C SER A 102 -20.69 -33.65 -13.02
N GLY A 103 -19.68 -33.40 -13.85
CA GLY A 103 -19.47 -32.10 -14.52
C GLY A 103 -19.19 -30.93 -13.57
N GLY A 104 -18.74 -31.19 -12.33
CA GLY A 104 -18.46 -30.14 -11.35
C GLY A 104 -19.70 -29.59 -10.65
N LYS A 105 -20.85 -30.28 -10.73
CA LYS A 105 -22.10 -29.77 -10.15
C LYS A 105 -22.02 -29.58 -8.63
N VAL A 106 -21.44 -30.55 -7.92
CA VAL A 106 -21.40 -30.55 -6.45
C VAL A 106 -20.45 -29.46 -5.95
N ILE A 107 -19.25 -29.36 -6.53
CA ILE A 107 -18.29 -28.32 -6.15
C ILE A 107 -18.82 -26.90 -6.46
N ARG A 108 -19.54 -26.70 -7.57
CA ARG A 108 -20.19 -25.41 -7.87
C ARG A 108 -21.27 -25.05 -6.86
N GLU A 109 -22.09 -26.03 -6.44
CA GLU A 109 -23.11 -25.84 -5.41
C GLU A 109 -22.49 -25.46 -4.05
N ILE A 110 -21.35 -26.07 -3.69
CA ILE A 110 -20.60 -25.71 -2.47
C ILE A 110 -20.12 -24.26 -2.56
N VAL A 111 -19.50 -23.86 -3.67
CA VAL A 111 -19.04 -22.48 -3.91
C VAL A 111 -20.20 -21.49 -3.84
N GLU A 112 -21.34 -21.80 -4.46
CA GLU A 112 -22.52 -20.93 -4.48
C GLU A 112 -23.14 -20.75 -3.08
N LYS A 113 -23.23 -21.82 -2.29
CA LYS A 113 -23.81 -21.78 -0.93
C LYS A 113 -22.88 -21.15 0.10
N THR A 114 -21.58 -21.42 0.01
CA THR A 114 -20.61 -20.99 1.02
C THR A 114 -19.92 -19.67 0.66
N GLY A 115 -19.93 -19.29 -0.61
CA GLY A 115 -19.14 -18.16 -1.13
C GLY A 115 -17.63 -18.41 -1.14
N ALA A 116 -17.17 -19.61 -0.73
CA ALA A 116 -15.76 -19.95 -0.69
C ALA A 116 -15.23 -20.30 -2.09
N LYS A 117 -13.96 -19.97 -2.36
CA LYS A 117 -13.25 -20.53 -3.50
C LYS A 117 -12.71 -21.90 -3.10
N VAL A 118 -13.16 -22.95 -3.79
CA VAL A 118 -12.72 -24.33 -3.56
C VAL A 118 -11.80 -24.76 -4.68
N ASP A 119 -10.65 -25.31 -4.33
CA ASP A 119 -9.67 -25.91 -5.23
C ASP A 119 -9.42 -27.36 -4.79
N VAL A 120 -9.24 -28.27 -5.76
CA VAL A 120 -9.06 -29.71 -5.53
C VAL A 120 -7.84 -30.15 -6.32
N ASN A 121 -6.83 -30.65 -5.60
CA ASN A 121 -5.61 -31.21 -6.18
C ASN A 121 -5.57 -32.72 -5.97
N ASP A 122 -4.96 -33.43 -6.92
CA ASP A 122 -4.83 -34.90 -6.91
C ASP A 122 -3.51 -35.37 -6.23
N ASP A 123 -2.77 -34.45 -5.60
CA ASP A 123 -1.49 -34.70 -4.92
C ASP A 123 -1.64 -35.43 -3.56
#